data_AF-A0A973Z8D3-F1
#
_entry.id   AF-A0A973Z8D3-F1
#
_cell.length_a   1.000
_cell.length_b   1.000
_cell.length_c   1.000
_cell.angle_alpha   90.00
_cell.angle_beta   90.00
_cell.angle_gamma   90.00
#
_symmetry.space_group_name_H-M   'P 1'
#
loop_
_entity.id
_entity.type
_entity.pdbx_description
1 polymer ?
#
loop_
_entity_poly.entity_id
_entity_poly.type
_entity_poly.pdbx_seq_one_letter_code
_entity_poly.pdbx_strand_id
1 'polypeptide(L)'
;VAAALIMIAVFAGFIGESDSMIKMIGFGLASAVLLDAFVVRMAIVPAVLALLGDKAWWLPKWLDRILPRVDVEGEALTRRAEAEAEAETGPADPADPADPAGLEVART
;
A
#
# COMPACT_ATOMS: atom_id res chain seq x y z
N VAL A 1 -16.31 -2.15 3.58
CA VAL A 1 -17.68 -2.45 4.08
C VAL A 1 -18.72 -1.46 3.54
N ALA A 2 -18.47 -0.14 3.57
CA ALA A 2 -19.39 0.88 3.04
C ALA A 2 -19.92 0.60 1.62
N ALA A 3 -19.04 0.24 0.67
CA ALA A 3 -19.46 -0.09 -0.70
C ALA A 3 -20.44 -1.28 -0.80
N ALA A 4 -20.28 -2.31 0.04
CA ALA A 4 -21.18 -3.47 0.03
C ALA A 4 -22.57 -3.11 0.58
N LEU A 5 -22.63 -2.29 1.63
CA LEU A 5 -23.90 -1.82 2.20
C LEU A 5 -24.70 -0.99 1.19
N ILE A 6 -24.03 -0.10 0.45
CA ILE A 6 -24.68 0.72 -0.59
C ILE A 6 -25.23 -0.17 -1.71
N MET A 7 -24.47 -1.18 -2.16
CA MET A 7 -24.93 -2.12 -3.19
C MET A 7 -26.17 -2.90 -2.76
N ILE A 8 -26.20 -3.40 -1.51
CA ILE A 8 -27.36 -4.11 -0.98
C ILE A 8 -28.58 -3.18 -0.89
N ALA A 9 -28.40 -1.95 -0.41
CA ALA A 9 -29.49 -0.97 -0.29
C ALA A 9 -30.09 -0.59 -1.66
N VAL A 10 -29.25 -0.39 -2.69
CA VAL A 10 -29.71 -0.07 -4.05
C VAL A 10 -30.56 -1.20 -4.62
N PHE A 11 -30.13 -2.47 -4.50
CA PHE A 11 -30.90 -3.58 -5.05
C PHE A 11 -32.13 -3.95 -4.21
N ALA A 12 -32.09 -3.78 -2.88
CA ALA A 12 -33.26 -3.95 -2.02
C ALA A 12 -34.37 -2.94 -2.33
N GLY A 13 -34.01 -1.75 -2.82
CA GLY A 13 -34.97 -0.73 -3.26
C GLY A 13 -35.93 -1.21 -4.36
N PHE A 14 -35.50 -2.17 -5.20
CA PHE A 14 -36.33 -2.72 -6.29
C PHE A 14 -37.40 -3.71 -5.82
N ILE A 15 -37.45 -4.09 -4.54
CA ILE A 15 -38.46 -5.02 -4.00
C ILE A 15 -39.86 -4.38 -3.98
N GLY A 16 -39.94 -3.05 -3.88
CA GLY A 16 -41.18 -2.27 -3.89
C GLY A 16 -41.73 -1.96 -5.28
N GLU A 17 -41.02 -2.33 -6.35
CA GLU A 17 -41.44 -2.08 -7.73
C GLU A 17 -42.64 -2.96 -8.10
N SER A 18 -43.61 -2.39 -8.83
CA SER A 18 -44.82 -3.09 -9.26
C SER A 18 -44.59 -4.02 -10.45
N ASP A 19 -43.53 -3.76 -11.24
CA ASP A 19 -43.11 -4.63 -12.34
C ASP A 19 -42.44 -5.89 -11.79
N SER A 20 -43.08 -7.04 -12.03
CA SER A 20 -42.57 -8.34 -11.55
C SER A 20 -41.23 -8.73 -12.17
N MET A 21 -40.92 -8.29 -13.38
CA MET A 21 -39.62 -8.58 -14.00
C MET A 21 -38.49 -7.84 -13.29
N ILE A 22 -38.69 -6.55 -13.00
CA ILE A 22 -37.70 -5.74 -12.27
C ILE A 22 -37.49 -6.29 -10.87
N LYS A 23 -38.58 -6.65 -10.17
CA LYS A 23 -38.53 -7.21 -8.82
C LYS A 23 -37.75 -8.53 -8.76
N MET A 24 -37.93 -9.44 -9.73
CA MET A 24 -37.20 -10.71 -9.79
C MET A 24 -35.70 -10.49 -10.02
N ILE A 25 -35.34 -9.59 -10.94
CA ILE A 25 -33.94 -9.26 -11.24
C ILE A 25 -33.27 -8.60 -10.03
N GLY A 26 -33.95 -7.63 -9.38
CA GLY A 26 -33.46 -6.94 -8.20
C GLY A 26 -33.23 -7.87 -7.01
N PHE A 27 -34.17 -8.78 -6.75
CA PHE A 27 -34.03 -9.80 -5.70
C PHE A 27 -32.85 -10.75 -5.96
N GLY A 28 -32.66 -11.18 -7.21
CA GLY A 28 -31.54 -12.02 -7.62
C GLY A 28 -30.19 -11.33 -7.42
N LEU A 29 -30.07 -10.08 -7.87
CA LEU A 29 -28.85 -9.28 -7.71
C LEU A 29 -28.52 -8.98 -6.24
N ALA A 30 -29.52 -8.61 -5.44
CA ALA A 30 -29.34 -8.38 -4.00
C ALA A 30 -28.80 -9.64 -3.30
N SER A 31 -29.40 -10.79 -3.58
CA SER A 31 -29.00 -12.09 -3.02
C SER A 31 -27.59 -12.49 -3.46
N ALA A 32 -27.24 -12.27 -4.73
CA ALA A 32 -25.91 -12.57 -5.27
C ALA A 32 -24.82 -11.71 -4.62
N VAL A 33 -25.04 -10.40 -4.48
CA VAL A 33 -24.08 -9.49 -3.84
C VAL A 33 -23.94 -9.81 -2.35
N LEU A 34 -25.03 -10.14 -1.66
CA LEU A 34 -24.99 -10.56 -0.25
C LEU A 34 -24.13 -11.82 -0.10
N LEU A 35 -24.36 -12.84 -0.93
CA LEU A 35 -23.57 -14.07 -0.90
C LEU A 35 -22.09 -13.83 -1.27
N ASP A 36 -21.78 -13.00 -2.26
CA ASP A 36 -20.40 -12.66 -2.60
C ASP A 36 -19.68 -11.91 -1.46
N ALA A 37 -20.34 -10.89 -0.90
CA ALA A 37 -19.74 -10.06 0.14
C ALA A 37 -19.48 -10.83 1.44
N PHE A 38 -20.33 -11.80 1.79
CA PHE A 38 -20.17 -12.60 3.00
C PHE A 38 -19.48 -13.93 2.73
N VAL A 39 -20.06 -14.80 1.91
CA VAL A 39 -19.55 -16.16 1.70
C VAL A 39 -18.24 -16.12 0.93
N VAL A 40 -18.20 -15.43 -0.21
CA VAL A 40 -17.01 -15.43 -1.05
C VAL A 40 -15.89 -14.65 -0.38
N ARG A 41 -16.14 -13.40 0.00
CA ARG A 41 -15.09 -12.52 0.53
C ARG A 41 -14.65 -12.82 1.95
N MET A 42 -15.54 -13.21 2.87
CA MET A 42 -15.15 -13.47 4.27
C MET A 42 -14.69 -14.90 4.51
N ALA A 43 -15.12 -15.87 3.69
CA ALA A 43 -14.76 -17.27 3.88
C ALA A 43 -13.93 -17.85 2.72
N ILE A 44 -14.46 -17.84 1.49
CA ILE A 44 -13.82 -18.56 0.37
C ILE A 44 -12.47 -17.95 0.01
N VAL A 45 -12.41 -16.63 -0.20
CA VAL A 45 -11.17 -15.94 -0.57
C VAL A 45 -10.07 -16.17 0.47
N PRO A 46 -10.26 -15.89 1.78
CA PRO A 46 -9.22 -16.15 2.77
C PRO A 46 -8.90 -17.65 2.91
N ALA A 47 -9.88 -18.55 2.81
CA ALA A 47 -9.62 -19.99 2.85
C ALA A 47 -8.77 -20.46 1.65
N VAL A 48 -9.07 -19.98 0.44
CA VAL A 48 -8.31 -20.30 -0.78
C VAL A 48 -6.91 -19.69 -0.70
N LEU A 49 -6.79 -18.44 -0.24
CA LEU A 49 -5.48 -17.81 -0.03
C LEU A 49 -4.64 -18.55 1.01
N ALA A 50 -5.25 -19.00 2.11
CA ALA A 50 -4.58 -19.82 3.11
C ALA A 50 -4.18 -21.20 2.56
N LEU A 51 -5.01 -21.81 1.70
CA LEU A 51 -4.74 -23.11 1.10
C LEU A 51 -3.64 -23.05 0.03
N LEU A 52 -3.63 -22.02 -0.81
CA LEU A 52 -2.62 -21.82 -1.86
C LEU A 52 -1.32 -21.24 -1.30
N GLY A 53 -1.39 -20.50 -0.18
CA GLY A 53 -0.24 -19.90 0.49
C GLY A 53 0.65 -19.10 -0.46
N ASP A 54 1.95 -19.38 -0.44
CA ASP A 54 2.96 -18.69 -1.25
C ASP A 54 2.74 -18.84 -2.77
N LYS A 55 2.02 -19.86 -3.22
CA LYS A 55 1.67 -20.01 -4.64
C LYS A 55 0.59 -19.03 -5.09
N ALA A 56 -0.26 -18.51 -4.19
CA ALA A 56 -1.23 -17.48 -4.52
C ALA A 56 -0.55 -16.16 -4.94
N TRP A 57 0.68 -15.94 -4.43
CA TRP A 57 1.47 -14.73 -4.66
C TRP A 57 2.68 -14.94 -5.56
N TRP A 58 2.81 -16.11 -6.21
CA TRP A 58 3.92 -16.33 -7.12
C TRP A 58 3.77 -15.47 -8.38
N LEU A 59 4.70 -14.53 -8.55
CA LEU A 59 4.84 -13.75 -9.76
C LEU A 59 5.66 -14.53 -10.78
N PRO A 60 5.11 -14.85 -11.98
CA PRO A 60 5.87 -15.52 -13.02
C PRO A 60 7.08 -14.68 -13.42
N LYS A 61 8.26 -15.30 -13.51
CA LYS A 61 9.55 -14.61 -13.80
C LYS A 61 9.55 -13.76 -15.08
N TRP A 62 8.66 -14.05 -16.03
CA TRP A 62 8.50 -13.25 -17.26
C TRP A 62 7.80 -11.91 -16.99
N LEU A 63 6.84 -11.89 -16.06
CA LEU A 63 6.10 -10.69 -15.68
C LEU A 63 6.97 -9.79 -14.77
N ASP A 64 7.74 -10.39 -13.87
CA ASP A 64 8.73 -9.70 -13.04
C ASP A 64 9.78 -8.95 -13.87
N ARG A 65 10.10 -9.46 -15.06
CA ARG A 65 11.06 -8.82 -15.98
C ARG A 65 10.48 -7.62 -16.75
N ILE A 66 9.16 -7.58 -16.90
CA ILE A 66 8.44 -6.52 -17.63
C ILE A 66 7.99 -5.40 -16.68
N LEU A 67 7.76 -5.72 -15.40
CA LEU A 67 7.31 -4.75 -14.42
C LEU A 67 8.41 -3.71 -14.14
N PRO A 68 8.15 -2.41 -14.42
CA PRO A 68 9.00 -1.33 -13.95
C PRO A 68 9.04 -1.35 -12.42
N ARG A 69 10.19 -1.06 -11.81
CA ARG A 69 10.29 -0.92 -10.35
C ARG A 69 9.53 0.33 -9.92
N VAL A 70 8.27 0.15 -9.53
CA VAL A 70 7.42 1.20 -8.96
C VAL A 70 7.64 1.20 -7.46
N ASP A 71 8.48 2.13 -6.99
CA ASP A 71 8.62 2.42 -5.57
C ASP A 71 7.46 3.33 -5.15
N VAL A 72 6.45 2.74 -4.52
CA VAL A 72 5.24 3.45 -4.06
C VAL A 72 5.49 4.18 -2.74
N GLU A 73 6.44 3.68 -1.96
CA GLU A 73 6.74 4.18 -0.60
C GLU A 73 7.86 5.23 -0.62
N GLY A 74 8.47 5.49 -1.78
CA GLY A 74 9.46 6.54 -1.96
C GLY A 74 10.74 6.29 -1.16
N GLU A 75 11.02 5.06 -0.78
CA GLU A 75 12.23 4.69 -0.04
C GLU A 75 13.51 5.14 -0.75
N ALA A 76 13.51 5.15 -2.08
CA ALA A 76 14.64 5.64 -2.87
C ALA A 76 14.88 7.15 -2.71
N LEU A 77 13.82 7.92 -2.44
CA LEU A 77 13.91 9.36 -2.18
C LEU A 77 14.34 9.62 -0.74
N THR A 78 13.79 8.88 0.23
CA THR A 78 14.17 8.97 1.65
C THR A 78 15.66 8.65 1.83
N ARG A 79 16.13 7.56 1.22
CA ARG A 79 17.54 7.14 1.29
C ARG A 79 18.52 8.12 0.62
N ARG A 80 18.06 8.85 -0.40
CA ARG A 80 18.82 9.94 -1.02
C ARG A 80 18.87 11.17 -0.12
N ALA A 81 17.74 11.56 0.47
CA ALA A 81 17.67 12.69 1.39
C ALA A 81 18.53 12.45 2.65
N GLU A 82 18.54 11.23 3.19
CA GLU A 82 19.42 10.83 4.30
C GLU A 82 20.90 10.91 3.91
N ALA A 83 21.27 10.42 2.72
CA ALA A 83 22.65 10.50 2.23
C ALA A 83 23.10 11.95 1.95
N GLU A 84 22.20 12.81 1.49
CA GLU A 84 22.44 14.25 1.31
C GLU A 84 22.63 14.95 2.66
N ALA A 85 21.81 14.64 3.67
CA ALA A 85 21.94 15.18 5.02
C ALA A 85 23.23 14.74 5.73
N GLU A 86 23.67 13.49 5.51
CA GLU A 86 24.93 12.96 6.05
C GLU A 86 26.16 13.61 5.38
N ALA A 87 26.06 13.91 4.08
CA ALA A 87 27.09 14.65 3.34
C ALA A 87 27.16 16.13 3.77
N GLU A 88 26.04 16.75 4.11
CA GLU A 88 25.98 18.13 4.64
C GLU A 88 26.48 18.21 6.09
N THR A 89 26.33 17.13 6.86
CA THR A 89 26.83 16.99 8.25
C THR A 89 28.24 16.40 8.30
N GLY A 90 29.04 16.59 7.23
CA GLY A 90 30.46 16.21 7.19
C GLY A 90 31.17 16.59 8.50
N PRO A 91 32.13 15.76 8.95
CA PRO A 91 32.54 15.67 10.35
C PRO A 91 32.71 17.07 10.94
N ALA A 92 31.86 17.41 11.92
CA ALA A 92 32.10 18.57 12.76
C ALA A 92 33.50 18.36 13.33
N ASP A 93 34.46 19.15 12.86
CA ASP A 93 35.84 19.18 13.35
C ASP A 93 35.78 19.36 14.87
N PRO A 94 35.88 18.28 15.65
CA PRO A 94 35.72 18.36 17.07
C PRO A 94 37.13 18.64 17.58
N ALA A 95 37.40 19.92 17.72
CA ALA A 95 38.49 20.46 18.51
C ALA A 95 39.85 20.54 17.77
N ASP A 96 40.26 21.77 17.43
CA ASP A 96 41.64 22.19 17.66
C ASP A 96 41.74 23.21 18.82
N PRO A 97 41.78 22.73 20.08
CA PRO A 97 42.14 23.51 21.25
C PRO A 97 43.64 23.37 21.57
N ALA A 98 44.46 22.89 20.62
CA ALA A 98 45.83 22.48 20.88
C ALA A 98 46.82 22.83 19.76
N ASP A 99 46.68 23.99 19.11
CA ASP A 99 47.78 24.62 18.38
C ASP A 99 48.55 25.64 19.26
N PRO A 100 49.59 25.22 20.01
CA PRO A 100 50.50 26.13 20.68
C PRO A 100 51.49 26.82 19.72
N ALA A 101 51.51 26.49 18.41
CA ALA A 101 52.50 27.02 17.46
C ALA A 101 52.18 28.45 16.97
N GLY A 102 50.97 28.96 17.22
CA GLY A 102 50.57 30.32 16.84
C GLY A 102 51.17 31.47 17.67
N LEU A 103 51.90 31.19 18.75
CA LEU A 103 52.41 32.22 19.67
C LEU A 103 53.89 32.64 19.43
N GLU A 104 54.66 31.92 18.61
CA GLU A 104 56.08 32.27 18.37
C GLU A 104 56.30 33.20 17.17
N VAL A 105 55.40 33.21 16.18
CA VAL A 105 55.59 34.00 14.94
C VAL A 105 55.28 35.50 15.13
N ALA A 106 54.61 35.88 16.22
CA ALA A 106 54.19 37.27 16.46
C ALA A 106 55.21 38.13 17.24
N ARG A 107 56.42 37.62 17.55
CA ARG A 107 57.41 38.32 18.41
C ARG A 107 58.79 38.58 17.79
N THR A 108 58.97 38.38 16.49
CA THR A 108 60.19 38.79 15.77
C THR A 108 59.90 39.81 14.69
#